data_AF-A0AAW2W6M5-F1
#
_entry.id   AF-A0AAW2W6M5-F1
#
_cell.length_a   1.000
_cell.length_b   1.000
_cell.length_c   1.000
_cell.angle_alpha   90.00
_cell.angle_beta   90.00
_cell.angle_gamma   90.00
#
_symmetry.space_group_name_H-M   'P 1'
#
loop_
_entity.id
_entity.type
_entity.pdbx_description
1 polymer ?
#
loop_
_entity_poly.entity_id
_entity_poly.type
_entity_poly.pdbx_seq_one_letter_code
_entity_poly.pdbx_strand_id
1 'polypeptide(L)'
;MYNSLQDQVSVAGFDIPSSPDASYNNVYPANEEEGREPLALPPHLQHTLLNHPTNGDPCASVPSPQNVTLNHLYIENREPPRSVVALGVTHRFRSKFVTVVLYKPVPRRR
;
A
#
# COMPACT_ATOMS: atom_id res chain seq x y z
N MET A 1 -3.59 10.38 -40.56
CA MET A 1 -3.42 9.36 -39.52
C MET A 1 -3.54 10.07 -38.17
N TYR A 2 -4.59 9.78 -37.41
CA TYR A 2 -4.86 10.42 -36.12
C TYR A 2 -3.89 9.91 -35.06
N ASN A 3 -2.93 10.72 -34.63
CA ASN A 3 -2.26 10.49 -33.34
C ASN A 3 -3.11 11.20 -32.27
N SER A 4 -3.80 10.38 -31.48
CA SER A 4 -4.72 10.76 -30.44
C SER A 4 -4.05 11.60 -29.35
N LEU A 5 -4.71 12.70 -29.00
CA LEU A 5 -4.51 13.47 -27.77
C LEU A 5 -4.51 12.55 -26.55
N GLN A 6 -3.33 12.28 -26.01
CA GLN A 6 -3.19 11.86 -24.62
C GLN A 6 -2.94 13.14 -23.81
N ASP A 7 -3.94 14.02 -23.75
CA ASP A 7 -3.93 15.16 -22.85
C ASP A 7 -4.22 14.63 -21.44
N GLN A 8 -3.23 13.93 -20.87
CA GLN A 8 -3.22 13.60 -19.46
C GLN A 8 -2.89 14.90 -18.73
N VAL A 9 -3.93 15.51 -18.15
CA VAL A 9 -3.78 16.54 -17.13
C VAL A 9 -2.96 15.93 -15.99
N SER A 10 -1.64 16.12 -16.03
CA SER A 10 -0.75 15.79 -14.92
C SER A 10 -0.76 16.95 -13.94
N VAL A 11 -1.11 16.66 -12.69
CA VAL A 11 -1.04 17.64 -11.60
C VAL A 11 0.43 17.74 -11.20
N ALA A 12 1.03 18.92 -11.37
CA ALA A 12 2.44 19.17 -11.01
C ALA A 12 2.72 18.70 -9.58
N GLY A 13 3.66 17.76 -9.43
CA GLY A 13 4.03 17.15 -8.14
C GLY A 13 3.44 15.76 -7.87
N PHE A 14 2.61 15.21 -8.77
CA PHE A 14 2.11 13.83 -8.70
C PHE A 14 2.67 12.92 -9.80
N ASP A 15 3.67 13.39 -10.55
CA ASP A 15 4.38 12.55 -11.51
C ASP A 15 5.11 11.43 -10.76
N ILE A 16 4.94 10.19 -11.23
CA ILE A 16 5.62 9.04 -10.65
C ILE A 16 7.12 9.20 -10.95
N PRO A 17 7.99 9.35 -9.92
CA PRO A 17 9.41 9.53 -10.17
C PRO A 17 9.95 8.27 -10.87
N SER A 18 10.82 8.49 -11.85
CA SER A 18 11.57 7.37 -12.44
C SER A 18 12.40 6.71 -11.35
N SER A 19 12.47 5.37 -11.39
CA SER A 19 13.38 4.64 -10.50
C SER A 19 14.80 5.18 -10.70
N PRO A 20 15.61 5.36 -9.64
CA PRO A 20 16.95 5.88 -9.79
C PRO A 20 17.82 4.98 -10.67
N ASP A 21 18.58 5.56 -11.60
CA ASP A 21 19.39 4.82 -12.59
C ASP A 21 20.47 3.91 -11.96
N ALA A 22 20.92 4.19 -10.73
CA ALA A 22 22.00 3.46 -10.07
C ALA A 22 21.93 3.38 -8.52
N SER A 23 20.81 3.72 -7.87
CA SER A 23 20.75 3.78 -6.39
C SER A 23 20.45 2.45 -5.70
N TYR A 24 20.22 1.37 -6.44
CA TYR A 24 20.00 0.04 -5.86
C TYR A 24 21.35 -0.61 -5.54
N ASN A 25 21.73 -0.63 -4.27
CA ASN A 25 22.85 -1.42 -3.76
C ASN A 25 22.36 -2.40 -2.69
N ASN A 26 23.18 -3.39 -2.34
CA ASN A 26 22.92 -4.33 -1.26
C ASN A 26 23.95 -4.20 -0.13
N VAL A 27 24.63 -3.05 -0.06
CA VAL A 27 25.65 -2.81 0.97
C VAL A 27 24.92 -2.39 2.24
N TYR A 28 25.25 -3.00 3.36
CA TYR A 28 24.66 -2.59 4.64
C TYR A 28 25.03 -1.11 4.91
N PRO A 29 24.05 -0.28 5.29
CA PRO A 29 24.33 1.11 5.64
C PRO A 29 25.34 1.16 6.80
N ALA A 30 26.25 2.14 6.77
CA ALA A 30 27.23 2.32 7.83
C ALA A 30 26.56 2.87 9.11
N ASN A 31 27.13 2.59 10.29
CA ASN A 31 26.57 3.01 11.60
C ASN A 31 26.35 4.54 11.73
N GLU A 32 26.93 5.36 10.86
CA GLU A 32 26.77 6.82 10.87
C GLU A 32 25.39 7.31 10.40
N GLU A 33 24.65 6.49 9.64
CA GLU A 33 23.25 6.76 9.26
C GLU A 33 22.24 6.31 10.32
N GLU A 34 22.68 5.53 11.32
CA GLU A 34 21.83 4.88 12.31
C GLU A 34 21.32 5.83 13.42
N GLY A 35 21.89 7.04 13.51
CA GLY A 35 21.56 8.02 14.54
C GLY A 35 20.39 8.97 14.22
N ARG A 36 19.83 8.94 13.01
CA ARG A 36 18.68 9.80 12.64
C ARG A 36 17.39 9.13 13.04
N GLU A 37 16.60 9.81 13.87
CA GLU A 37 15.27 9.34 14.23
C GLU A 37 14.39 9.22 12.96
N PRO A 38 13.72 8.07 12.74
CA PRO A 38 12.84 7.92 11.61
C PRO A 38 11.66 8.88 11.72
N LEU A 39 11.13 9.32 10.57
CA LEU A 39 9.93 10.14 10.56
C LEU A 39 8.77 9.39 11.22
N ALA A 40 7.97 10.12 11.99
CA ALA A 40 6.78 9.58 12.63
C ALA A 40 5.80 9.01 11.58
N LEU A 41 5.11 7.93 11.95
CA LEU A 41 4.11 7.30 11.08
C LEU A 41 2.98 8.30 10.79
N PRO A 42 2.65 8.56 9.51
CA PRO A 42 1.51 9.40 9.17
C PRO A 42 0.20 8.80 9.73
N PRO A 43 -0.66 9.59 10.39
CA PRO A 43 -1.88 9.08 11.03
C PRO A 43 -2.85 8.43 10.03
N HIS A 44 -2.81 8.87 8.77
CA HIS A 44 -3.62 8.32 7.69
C HIS A 44 -3.38 6.82 7.46
N LEU A 45 -2.18 6.29 7.76
CA LEU A 45 -1.86 4.88 7.54
C LEU A 45 -2.35 3.96 8.68
N GLN A 46 -2.86 4.53 9.77
CA GLN A 46 -3.36 3.77 10.92
C GLN A 46 -4.76 3.17 10.66
N HIS A 47 -5.49 3.72 9.69
CA HIS A 47 -6.85 3.29 9.37
C HIS A 47 -6.90 2.66 7.98
N THR A 48 -7.22 1.35 7.92
CA THR A 48 -7.51 0.66 6.66
C THR A 48 -9.01 0.57 6.41
N LEU A 49 -9.43 0.66 5.15
CA LEU A 49 -10.84 0.48 4.75
C LEU A 49 -11.39 -0.90 5.16
N LEU A 50 -10.51 -1.89 5.32
CA LEU A 50 -10.86 -3.26 5.67
C LEU A 50 -11.30 -3.40 7.13
N ASN A 51 -10.97 -2.43 7.98
CA ASN A 51 -11.40 -2.39 9.38
C ASN A 51 -12.73 -1.64 9.57
N HIS A 52 -13.37 -1.18 8.49
CA HIS A 52 -14.66 -0.50 8.58
C HIS A 52 -15.75 -1.48 9.02
N PRO A 53 -16.52 -1.18 10.09
CA PRO A 53 -17.57 -2.09 10.55
C PRO A 53 -18.70 -2.16 9.53
N THR A 54 -18.96 -3.36 9.01
CA THR A 54 -20.03 -3.59 8.03
C THR A 54 -21.36 -4.02 8.66
N ASN A 55 -21.47 -4.01 10.00
CA ASN A 55 -22.69 -4.41 10.75
C ASN A 55 -23.32 -5.73 10.31
N GLY A 56 -22.54 -6.64 9.72
CA GLY A 56 -23.01 -7.92 9.19
C GLY A 56 -23.64 -7.88 7.79
N ASP A 57 -23.71 -6.71 7.14
CA ASP A 57 -24.16 -6.59 5.75
C ASP A 57 -22.96 -6.80 4.81
N PRO A 58 -22.90 -7.91 4.06
CA PRO A 58 -21.83 -8.16 3.10
C PRO A 58 -21.87 -7.21 1.89
N CYS A 59 -22.98 -6.50 1.68
CA CYS A 59 -23.17 -5.51 0.63
C CYS A 59 -22.96 -4.07 1.12
N ALA A 60 -22.58 -3.88 2.39
CA ALA A 60 -22.31 -2.56 2.94
C ALA A 60 -21.28 -1.81 2.08
N SER A 61 -21.65 -0.62 1.64
CA SER A 61 -20.76 0.25 0.85
C SER A 61 -19.57 0.66 1.71
N VAL A 62 -18.39 0.17 1.38
CA VAL A 62 -17.15 0.60 2.04
C VAL A 62 -16.85 2.04 1.63
N PRO A 63 -16.43 2.92 2.55
CA PRO A 63 -16.11 4.31 2.21
C PRO A 63 -15.01 4.37 1.15
N SER A 64 -15.03 5.43 0.33
CA SER A 64 -13.96 5.68 -0.63
C SER A 64 -12.63 5.83 0.11
N PRO A 65 -11.56 5.13 -0.31
CA PRO A 65 -10.25 5.27 0.31
C PRO A 65 -9.68 6.68 0.08
N GLN A 66 -8.85 7.14 1.02
CA GLN A 66 -8.06 8.36 0.85
C GLN A 66 -6.90 8.09 -0.12
N ASN A 67 -6.52 9.06 -0.95
CA ASN A 67 -5.44 8.87 -1.93
C ASN A 67 -4.11 8.47 -1.29
N VAL A 68 -3.84 8.96 -0.07
CA VAL A 68 -2.63 8.68 0.72
C VAL A 68 -2.56 7.24 1.23
N THR A 69 -3.65 6.48 1.24
CA THR A 69 -3.66 5.08 1.68
C THR A 69 -3.54 4.07 0.53
N LEU A 70 -3.55 4.56 -0.72
CA LEU A 70 -3.38 3.74 -1.91
C LEU A 70 -1.94 3.26 -2.03
N ASN A 71 -1.77 2.05 -2.56
CA ASN A 71 -0.48 1.39 -2.75
C ASN A 71 0.31 1.09 -1.46
N HIS A 72 -0.32 1.22 -0.30
CA HIS A 72 0.24 0.77 0.98
C HIS A 72 -0.17 -0.66 1.30
N LEU A 73 0.79 -1.46 1.76
CA LEU A 73 0.57 -2.84 2.18
C LEU A 73 0.05 -2.89 3.62
N TYR A 74 -1.09 -3.55 3.80
CA TYR A 74 -1.67 -3.85 5.10
C TYR A 74 -1.50 -5.34 5.42
N ILE A 75 -1.21 -5.64 6.68
CA ILE A 75 -1.05 -7.01 7.17
C ILE A 75 -2.00 -7.18 8.34
N GLU A 76 -2.78 -8.27 8.33
CA GLU A 76 -3.63 -8.59 9.47
C GLU A 76 -2.77 -8.92 10.70
N ASN A 77 -2.93 -8.14 11.76
CA ASN A 77 -2.23 -8.35 13.02
C ASN A 77 -2.96 -9.41 13.86
N ARG A 78 -2.69 -10.69 13.59
CA ARG A 78 -3.13 -11.83 14.43
C ARG A 78 -2.00 -12.35 15.29
N GLU A 79 -2.31 -12.68 16.54
CA GLU A 79 -1.37 -13.35 17.45
C GLU A 79 -0.93 -14.72 16.89
N PRO A 80 0.34 -15.10 17.04
CA PRO A 80 0.84 -16.42 16.65
C PRO A 80 0.28 -17.54 17.54
N PRO A 81 0.20 -18.80 17.05
CA PRO A 81 0.74 -19.29 15.78
C PRO A 81 -0.23 -19.10 14.60
N ARG A 82 0.22 -18.43 13.53
CA ARG A 82 -0.54 -18.23 12.29
C ARG A 82 -0.12 -19.23 11.21
N SER A 83 -1.07 -19.97 10.65
CA SER A 83 -0.87 -20.85 9.48
C SER A 83 -0.94 -20.09 8.15
N VAL A 84 -1.56 -18.92 8.15
CA VAL A 84 -1.80 -18.06 6.99
C VAL A 84 -1.57 -16.60 7.39
N VAL A 85 -1.05 -15.80 6.46
CA VAL A 85 -0.98 -14.33 6.56
C VAL A 85 -1.93 -13.74 5.54
N ALA A 86 -2.79 -12.82 5.97
CA ALA A 86 -3.62 -12.00 5.10
C ALA A 86 -2.90 -10.69 4.79
N LEU A 87 -2.76 -10.40 3.49
CA LEU A 87 -2.12 -9.20 2.95
C LEU A 87 -3.16 -8.40 2.17
N GLY A 88 -3.32 -7.11 2.49
CA GLY A 88 -4.26 -6.21 1.84
C GLY A 88 -3.55 -5.07 1.11
N VAL A 89 -4.01 -4.71 -0.08
CA VAL A 89 -3.55 -3.51 -0.80
C VAL A 89 -4.71 -2.87 -1.55
N THR A 90 -4.74 -1.54 -1.60
CA THR A 90 -5.74 -0.78 -2.36
C THR A 90 -5.06 -0.09 -3.53
N HIS A 91 -5.55 -0.30 -4.74
CA HIS A 91 -5.03 0.32 -5.94
C HIS A 91 -6.13 1.06 -6.70
N ARG A 92 -5.76 2.16 -7.39
CA ARG A 92 -6.70 2.92 -8.21
C ARG A 92 -6.61 2.46 -9.67
N PHE A 93 -7.71 1.92 -10.19
CA PHE A 93 -7.87 1.59 -11.59
C PHE A 93 -8.80 2.62 -12.26
N ARG A 94 -8.21 3.54 -13.04
CA ARG A 94 -8.91 4.69 -13.63
C ARG A 94 -9.59 5.56 -12.56
N SER A 95 -10.92 5.57 -12.53
CA SER A 95 -11.76 6.31 -11.59
C SER A 95 -12.36 5.43 -10.48
N LYS A 96 -11.90 4.17 -10.37
CA LYS A 96 -12.36 3.19 -9.38
C LYS A 96 -11.21 2.75 -8.48
N PHE A 97 -11.56 2.28 -7.28
CA PHE A 97 -10.62 1.72 -6.32
C PHE A 97 -10.86 0.22 -6.19
N VAL A 98 -9.79 -0.55 -6.14
CA VAL A 98 -9.80 -2.00 -6.02
C VAL A 98 -8.96 -2.38 -4.82
N THR A 99 -9.56 -3.08 -3.87
CA THR A 99 -8.87 -3.63 -2.71
C THR A 99 -8.69 -5.12 -2.90
N VAL A 100 -7.45 -5.57 -2.89
CA VAL A 100 -7.08 -6.98 -3.03
C VAL A 100 -6.65 -7.52 -1.68
N VAL A 101 -7.17 -8.69 -1.31
CA VAL A 101 -6.74 -9.44 -0.12
C VAL A 101 -6.16 -10.78 -0.55
N LEU A 102 -4.88 -10.99 -0.27
CA LEU A 102 -4.15 -12.24 -0.53
C LEU A 102 -3.94 -13.01 0.78
N TYR A 103 -4.41 -14.25 0.80
CA TYR A 103 -4.15 -15.20 1.88
C TYR A 103 -2.98 -16.10 1.49
N LYS A 104 -1.84 -15.93 2.17
CA LYS A 104 -0.61 -16.68 1.90
C LYS A 104 -0.27 -17.62 3.07
N PRO A 105 -0.16 -18.95 2.85
CA PRO A 105 0.29 -19.88 3.89
C PRO A 105 1.70 -19.54 4.39
N VAL A 106 1.93 -19.69 5.70
CA VAL A 106 3.25 -19.54 6.31
C VAL A 106 3.85 -20.92 6.55
N PRO A 107 5.00 -21.24 5.94
CA PRO A 107 5.68 -22.50 6.22
C PRO A 107 6.01 -22.61 7.71
N ARG A 108 5.58 -23.69 8.36
CA ARG A 108 6.08 -24.03 9.69
C ARG A 108 7.53 -24.48 9.54
N ARG A 109 8.48 -23.71 10.07
CA ARG A 109 9.83 -24.24 10.32
C ARG A 109 9.66 -25.40 11.31
N ARG A 110 9.93 -26.62 10.84
CA ARG A 110 10.07 -27.80 11.69
C ARG A 110 11.39 -27.73 12.44
#